data_AF-A0A9D1YDL7-F1
#
_entry.id   AF-A0A9D1YDL7-F1
#
_cell.length_a   1.000
_cell.length_b   1.000
_cell.length_c   1.000
_cell.angle_alpha   90.00
_cell.angle_beta   90.00
_cell.angle_gamma   90.00
#
_symmetry.space_group_name_H-M   'P 1'
#
loop_
_entity.id
_entity.type
_entity.pdbx_description
1 polymer ?
#
loop_
_entity_poly.entity_id
_entity_poly.type
_entity_poly.pdbx_seq_one_letter_code
_entity_poly.pdbx_strand_id
1 'polypeptide(L)'
;MAKTIGIDLGTTNSCVAVIEGGEPVVIPNAEGARTTPSVVAFSKTGERMVGQVAKRQAITNPERTVSSIKREMGSNYKVTIDGKSYTPQEISAMILQKLKADAEAYLGEPVTSAVITVPAYFTDAQRQATK
;
A
#
# COMPACT_ATOMS: atom_id res chain seq x y z
N MET A 1 11.05 -21.86 4.82
CA MET A 1 11.06 -21.13 3.53
C MET A 1 10.24 -19.87 3.76
N ALA A 2 10.74 -18.70 3.38
CA ALA A 2 9.96 -17.47 3.52
C ALA A 2 8.63 -17.62 2.75
N LYS A 3 7.50 -17.37 3.42
CA LYS A 3 6.18 -17.43 2.78
C LYS A 3 6.04 -16.30 1.75
N THR A 4 5.56 -16.64 0.56
CA THR A 4 5.14 -15.64 -0.44
C THR A 4 3.72 -15.19 -0.11
N ILE A 5 3.50 -13.88 -0.05
CA ILE A 5 2.17 -13.29 0.16
C ILE A 5 1.54 -12.83 -1.17
N GLY A 6 0.22 -12.83 -1.24
CA GLY A 6 -0.55 -12.18 -2.30
C GLY A 6 -1.01 -10.80 -1.84
N ILE A 7 -0.74 -9.77 -2.62
CA ILE A 7 -1.17 -8.40 -2.34
C ILE A 7 -2.10 -7.93 -3.45
N ASP A 8 -3.34 -7.63 -3.07
CA ASP A 8 -4.21 -6.80 -3.90
C ASP A 8 -3.91 -5.32 -3.61
N LEU A 9 -3.21 -4.65 -4.51
CA LEU A 9 -2.92 -3.22 -4.38
C LEU A 9 -4.04 -2.44 -5.06
N GLY A 10 -5.17 -2.16 -4.42
CA GLY A 10 -6.26 -1.45 -5.09
C GLY A 10 -6.09 0.08 -5.08
N THR A 11 -6.85 0.76 -5.94
CA THR A 11 -6.89 2.25 -5.97
C THR A 11 -7.42 2.85 -4.67
N THR A 12 -8.43 2.21 -4.07
CA THR A 12 -9.12 2.71 -2.87
C THR A 12 -8.76 1.93 -1.62
N ASN A 13 -8.71 0.60 -1.73
CA ASN A 13 -8.36 -0.30 -0.64
C ASN A 13 -7.37 -1.33 -1.15
N SER A 14 -6.50 -1.80 -0.28
CA SER A 14 -5.58 -2.89 -0.52
C SER A 14 -5.82 -4.02 0.46
N CYS A 15 -5.40 -5.23 0.09
CA CYS A 15 -5.60 -6.45 0.87
C CYS A 15 -4.33 -7.31 0.78
N VAL A 16 -4.06 -8.10 1.81
CA VAL A 16 -2.97 -9.08 1.83
C VAL A 16 -3.49 -10.45 2.25
N ALA A 17 -3.04 -11.48 1.56
CA ALA A 17 -3.40 -12.87 1.80
C ALA A 17 -2.18 -13.77 1.74
N VAL A 18 -2.29 -14.95 2.35
CA VAL A 18 -1.26 -15.99 2.35
C VAL A 18 -1.93 -17.36 2.17
N ILE A 19 -1.18 -18.37 1.75
CA ILE A 19 -1.67 -19.76 1.71
C ILE A 19 -1.33 -20.42 3.04
N GLU A 20 -2.35 -20.93 3.74
CA GLU A 20 -2.20 -21.73 4.97
C GLU A 20 -2.98 -23.04 4.83
N GLY A 21 -2.30 -24.17 5.07
CA GLY A 21 -2.94 -25.48 4.94
C GLY A 21 -3.48 -25.79 3.53
N GLY A 22 -2.99 -25.09 2.50
CA GLY A 22 -3.49 -25.20 1.13
C GLY A 22 -4.63 -24.23 0.78
N GLU A 23 -5.15 -23.50 1.75
CA GLU A 23 -6.26 -22.56 1.55
C GLU A 23 -5.80 -21.10 1.61
N PRO A 24 -6.37 -20.19 0.81
CA PRO A 24 -6.08 -18.77 0.89
C PRO A 24 -6.73 -18.13 2.13
N VAL A 25 -5.90 -17.47 2.95
CA VAL A 25 -6.32 -16.76 4.16
C VAL A 25 -6.00 -15.27 4.01
N VAL A 26 -7.00 -14.41 4.21
CA VAL A 26 -6.81 -12.95 4.26
C VAL A 26 -6.30 -12.55 5.63
N ILE A 27 -5.19 -11.82 5.65
CA ILE A 27 -4.54 -11.34 6.88
C ILE A 27 -5.22 -10.03 7.32
N PRO A 28 -5.69 -9.93 8.58
CA PRO A 28 -6.15 -8.66 9.13
C PRO A 28 -4.96 -7.70 9.34
N ASN A 29 -5.17 -6.41 9.08
CA ASN A 29 -4.20 -5.37 9.41
C ASN A 29 -4.13 -5.12 10.92
N ALA A 30 -3.14 -4.33 11.36
CA ALA A 30 -2.99 -3.91 12.76
C ALA A 30 -4.24 -3.26 13.37
N GLU A 31 -5.12 -2.69 12.54
CA GLU A 31 -6.40 -2.11 12.95
C GLU A 31 -7.56 -3.11 13.03
N GLY A 32 -7.31 -4.41 12.79
CA GLY A 32 -8.30 -5.50 12.83
C GLY A 32 -9.19 -5.62 11.59
N ALA A 33 -8.95 -4.83 10.55
CA ALA A 33 -9.70 -4.88 9.30
C ALA A 33 -9.01 -5.79 8.26
N ARG A 34 -9.81 -6.44 7.41
CA ARG A 34 -9.30 -7.28 6.30
C ARG A 34 -8.89 -6.48 5.06
N THR A 35 -9.09 -5.18 5.06
CA THR A 35 -8.63 -4.28 4.01
C THR A 35 -8.02 -3.03 4.62
N THR A 36 -7.02 -2.50 3.94
CA THR A 36 -6.30 -1.28 4.33
C THR A 36 -6.57 -0.21 3.29
N PRO A 37 -7.08 0.98 3.67
CA PRO A 37 -7.25 2.08 2.72
C PRO A 37 -5.94 2.41 1.99
N SER A 38 -6.00 2.62 0.68
CA SER A 38 -4.85 3.03 -0.15
C SER A 38 -4.62 4.54 -0.01
N VAL A 39 -4.32 4.96 1.21
CA VAL A 39 -4.15 6.35 1.63
C VAL A 39 -2.86 6.47 2.42
N VAL A 40 -2.06 7.46 2.05
CA VAL A 40 -0.82 7.83 2.74
C VAL A 40 -0.96 9.26 3.21
N ALA A 41 -0.55 9.56 4.43
CA ALA A 41 -0.54 10.92 4.92
C ALA A 41 0.72 11.22 5.72
N PHE A 42 1.11 12.49 5.72
CA PHE A 42 2.29 12.97 6.42
C PHE A 42 1.86 13.90 7.56
N SER A 43 2.35 13.65 8.76
CA SER A 43 2.13 14.52 9.92
C SER A 43 2.87 15.85 9.75
N LYS A 44 2.63 16.80 10.67
CA LYS A 44 3.40 18.05 10.76
C LYS A 44 4.89 17.83 11.07
N THR A 45 5.22 16.72 11.71
CA THR A 45 6.59 16.32 12.08
C THR A 45 7.26 15.42 11.04
N GLY A 46 6.57 15.13 9.92
CA GLY A 46 7.09 14.27 8.85
C GLY A 46 6.87 12.77 9.08
N GLU A 47 6.17 12.39 10.13
CA GLU A 47 5.77 11.00 10.37
C GLU A 47 4.78 10.53 9.30
N ARG A 48 4.99 9.33 8.77
CA ARG A 48 4.14 8.74 7.75
C ARG A 48 3.07 7.87 8.38
N MET A 49 1.83 8.14 8.02
CA MET A 49 0.66 7.33 8.34
C MET A 49 0.14 6.68 7.07
N VAL A 50 -0.32 5.44 7.17
CA VAL A 50 -0.86 4.68 6.03
C VAL A 50 -2.15 4.00 6.47
N GLY A 51 -3.12 3.85 5.56
CA GLY A 51 -4.34 3.11 5.85
C GLY A 51 -5.36 3.92 6.64
N GLN A 52 -5.95 3.29 7.65
CA GLN A 52 -7.09 3.86 8.38
C GLN A 52 -6.69 5.14 9.13
N VAL A 53 -5.48 5.17 9.69
CA VAL A 53 -4.95 6.35 10.39
C VAL A 53 -4.82 7.55 9.44
N ALA A 54 -4.25 7.33 8.24
CA ALA A 54 -4.15 8.37 7.21
C ALA A 54 -5.52 8.86 6.74
N LYS A 55 -6.46 7.93 6.50
CA LYS A 55 -7.83 8.25 6.07
C LYS A 55 -8.59 9.11 7.08
N ARG A 56 -8.44 8.86 8.38
CA ARG A 56 -9.15 9.60 9.45
C ARG A 56 -8.83 11.10 9.46
N GLN A 57 -7.61 11.48 9.10
CA GLN A 57 -7.18 12.88 9.10
C GLN A 57 -7.27 13.56 7.73
N ALA A 58 -7.79 12.87 6.70
CA ALA A 58 -7.81 13.42 5.34
C ALA A 58 -8.56 14.76 5.22
N ILE A 59 -9.58 14.98 6.05
CA ILE A 59 -10.37 16.22 6.09
C ILE A 59 -9.60 17.37 6.76
N THR A 60 -8.89 17.08 7.85
CA THR A 60 -8.17 18.09 8.64
C THR A 60 -6.73 18.31 8.19
N ASN A 61 -6.20 17.41 7.35
CA ASN A 61 -4.85 17.44 6.80
C ASN A 61 -4.83 17.12 5.29
N PRO A 62 -5.62 17.83 4.44
CA PRO A 62 -5.82 17.46 3.04
C PRO A 62 -4.56 17.63 2.19
N GLU A 63 -3.79 18.69 2.40
CA GLU A 63 -2.57 18.99 1.63
C GLU A 63 -1.46 17.96 1.84
N ARG A 64 -1.50 17.24 2.97
CA ARG A 64 -0.52 16.21 3.31
C ARG A 64 -1.08 14.79 3.23
N THR A 65 -2.25 14.61 2.61
CA THR A 65 -2.90 13.31 2.48
C THR A 65 -3.07 12.96 1.00
N VAL A 66 -2.50 11.83 0.61
CA VAL A 66 -2.52 11.30 -0.76
C VAL A 66 -3.46 10.10 -0.81
N SER A 67 -4.37 10.11 -1.77
CA SER A 67 -5.28 9.00 -2.05
C SER A 67 -5.34 8.74 -3.56
N SER A 68 -5.88 7.58 -3.96
CA SER A 68 -6.07 7.21 -5.37
C SER A 68 -4.80 7.20 -6.22
N ILE A 69 -3.62 7.12 -5.59
CA ILE A 69 -2.33 7.25 -6.28
C ILE A 69 -2.12 6.19 -7.37
N LYS A 70 -2.79 5.02 -7.26
CA LYS A 70 -2.72 3.96 -8.28
C LYS A 70 -3.17 4.43 -9.67
N ARG A 71 -4.01 5.48 -9.75
CA ARG A 71 -4.44 6.08 -11.02
C ARG A 71 -3.29 6.74 -11.79
N GLU A 72 -2.25 7.15 -11.07
CA GLU A 72 -1.09 7.86 -11.61
C GLU A 72 0.09 6.94 -11.90
N MET A 73 -0.03 5.62 -11.66
CA MET A 73 1.05 4.67 -11.92
C MET A 73 1.48 4.70 -13.37
N GLY A 74 2.80 4.67 -13.60
CA GLY A 74 3.40 4.72 -14.93
C GLY A 74 3.37 6.10 -15.61
N SER A 75 2.97 7.16 -14.90
CA SER A 75 3.01 8.54 -15.39
C SER A 75 4.20 9.32 -14.80
N ASN A 76 4.40 10.56 -15.28
CA ASN A 76 5.37 11.51 -14.73
C ASN A 76 4.80 12.35 -13.56
N TYR A 77 3.63 11.98 -13.04
CA TYR A 77 3.01 12.66 -11.91
C TYR A 77 3.94 12.69 -10.70
N LYS A 78 3.86 13.77 -9.92
CA LYS A 78 4.58 13.93 -8.66
C LYS A 78 3.65 14.54 -7.63
N VAL A 79 3.72 14.04 -6.41
CA VAL A 79 3.12 14.69 -5.24
C VAL A 79 4.22 15.42 -4.50
N THR A 80 4.05 16.71 -4.23
CA THR A 80 5.00 17.47 -3.40
C THR A 80 4.42 17.66 -2.01
N ILE A 81 5.14 17.19 -0.99
CA ILE A 81 4.78 17.33 0.43
C ILE A 81 5.99 17.95 1.14
N ASP A 82 5.79 19.12 1.75
CA ASP A 82 6.84 19.84 2.50
C ASP A 82 8.16 20.01 1.71
N GLY A 83 8.04 20.37 0.42
CA GLY A 83 9.20 20.57 -0.46
C GLY A 83 9.87 19.29 -0.96
N LYS A 84 9.37 18.11 -0.59
CA LYS A 84 9.83 16.82 -1.13
C LYS A 84 8.85 16.30 -2.18
N SER A 85 9.36 15.94 -3.35
CA SER A 85 8.56 15.34 -4.42
C SER A 85 8.62 13.81 -4.35
N TYR A 86 7.45 13.18 -4.41
CA TYR A 86 7.25 11.74 -4.42
C TYR A 86 6.59 11.30 -5.71
N THR A 87 7.01 10.15 -6.20
CA THR A 87 6.41 9.45 -7.34
C THR A 87 5.22 8.60 -6.90
N PRO A 88 4.31 8.26 -7.82
CA PRO A 88 3.25 7.28 -7.57
C PRO A 88 3.76 5.96 -7.00
N GLN A 89 4.93 5.53 -7.47
CA GLN A 89 5.62 4.31 -7.06
C GLN A 89 6.09 4.41 -5.61
N GLU A 90 6.69 5.53 -5.20
CA GLU A 90 7.13 5.75 -3.82
C GLU A 90 5.96 5.79 -2.85
N ILE A 91 4.85 6.48 -3.20
CA ILE A 91 3.65 6.49 -2.35
C ILE A 91 3.03 5.09 -2.28
N SER A 92 2.94 4.38 -3.40
CA SER A 92 2.42 3.00 -3.41
C SER A 92 3.32 2.05 -2.62
N ALA A 93 4.63 2.25 -2.63
CA ALA A 93 5.58 1.48 -1.83
C ALA A 93 5.35 1.67 -0.31
N MET A 94 4.92 2.85 0.14
CA MET A 94 4.53 3.05 1.54
C MET A 94 3.30 2.22 1.93
N ILE A 95 2.35 2.04 1.00
CA ILE A 95 1.20 1.15 1.17
C ILE A 95 1.65 -0.31 1.25
N LEU A 96 2.51 -0.74 0.32
CA LEU A 96 3.06 -2.10 0.30
C LEU A 96 3.87 -2.42 1.56
N GLN A 97 4.64 -1.45 2.08
CA GLN A 97 5.40 -1.60 3.32
C GLN A 97 4.47 -1.84 4.53
N LYS A 98 3.33 -1.14 4.62
CA LYS A 98 2.34 -1.42 5.67
C LYS A 98 1.76 -2.83 5.54
N LEU A 99 1.35 -3.24 4.34
CA LEU A 99 0.79 -4.58 4.11
C LEU A 99 1.81 -5.68 4.42
N LYS A 100 3.07 -5.47 4.07
CA LYS A 100 4.17 -6.36 4.44
C LYS A 100 4.33 -6.44 5.96
N ALA A 101 4.38 -5.30 6.65
CA ALA A 101 4.54 -5.26 8.10
C ALA A 101 3.37 -5.95 8.83
N ASP A 102 2.13 -5.72 8.36
CA ASP A 102 0.94 -6.39 8.89
C ASP A 102 1.02 -7.92 8.67
N ALA A 103 1.51 -8.37 7.51
CA ALA A 103 1.73 -9.79 7.23
C ALA A 103 2.86 -10.42 8.06
N GLU A 104 3.99 -9.74 8.23
CA GLU A 104 5.11 -10.19 9.06
C GLU A 104 4.70 -10.31 10.53
N ALA A 105 3.91 -9.36 11.05
CA ALA A 105 3.37 -9.42 12.40
C ALA A 105 2.41 -10.60 12.60
N TYR A 106 1.58 -10.90 11.60
CA TYR A 106 0.66 -12.05 11.63
C TYR A 106 1.41 -13.39 11.56
N LEU A 107 2.41 -13.50 10.68
CA LEU A 107 3.16 -14.72 10.44
C LEU A 107 4.24 -15.01 11.49
N GLY A 108 4.72 -13.98 12.19
CA GLY A 108 5.82 -14.08 13.15
C GLY A 108 7.20 -14.27 12.51
N GLU A 109 7.31 -14.07 11.20
CA GLU A 109 8.55 -14.22 10.43
C GLU A 109 8.65 -13.18 9.30
N PRO A 110 9.88 -12.88 8.80
CA PRO A 110 10.06 -11.95 7.68
C PRO A 110 9.44 -12.43 6.36
N VAL A 111 8.87 -11.51 5.61
CA VAL A 111 8.31 -11.75 4.27
C VAL A 111 9.21 -11.11 3.22
N THR A 112 9.75 -11.94 2.32
CA THR A 112 10.73 -11.51 1.30
C THR A 112 10.19 -11.54 -0.12
N SER A 113 9.03 -12.17 -0.35
CA SER A 113 8.43 -12.34 -1.68
C SER A 113 6.94 -12.03 -1.66
N ALA A 114 6.47 -11.39 -2.72
CA ALA A 114 5.06 -11.09 -2.90
C ALA A 114 4.64 -11.23 -4.38
N VAL A 115 3.37 -11.55 -4.59
CA VAL A 115 2.67 -11.41 -5.88
C VAL A 115 1.74 -10.21 -5.75
N ILE A 116 1.88 -9.21 -6.62
CA ILE A 116 1.11 -7.95 -6.54
C ILE A 116 0.16 -7.84 -7.74
N THR A 117 -1.11 -7.50 -7.49
CA THR A 117 -2.13 -7.34 -8.54
C THR A 117 -1.98 -6.04 -9.33
N VAL A 118 -2.27 -6.12 -10.63
CA VAL A 118 -2.44 -4.96 -11.53
C VAL A 118 -3.72 -5.14 -12.35
N PRO A 119 -4.42 -4.06 -12.74
CA PRO A 119 -5.54 -4.15 -13.66
C PRO A 119 -5.13 -4.82 -14.98
N ALA A 120 -6.03 -5.60 -15.57
CA ALA A 120 -5.76 -6.31 -16.83
C ALA A 120 -5.39 -5.34 -17.97
N TYR A 121 -5.95 -4.14 -17.98
CA TYR A 121 -5.72 -3.11 -18.98
C TYR A 121 -4.48 -2.23 -18.73
N PHE A 122 -3.70 -2.47 -17.66
CA PHE A 122 -2.46 -1.72 -17.43
C PHE A 122 -1.47 -1.93 -18.58
N THR A 123 -0.90 -0.84 -19.07
CA THR A 123 0.21 -0.86 -20.05
C THR A 123 1.49 -1.39 -19.41
N ASP A 124 2.49 -1.75 -20.22
CA ASP A 124 3.77 -2.24 -19.72
C ASP A 124 4.46 -1.25 -18.77
N ALA A 125 4.40 0.05 -19.08
CA ALA A 125 4.94 1.08 -18.19
C ALA A 125 4.28 1.08 -16.81
N GLN A 126 2.95 0.91 -16.76
CA GLN A 126 2.20 0.85 -15.49
C GLN A 126 2.47 -0.44 -14.72
N ARG A 127 2.65 -1.56 -15.43
CA ARG A 127 3.03 -2.85 -14.85
C ARG A 127 4.43 -2.79 -14.25
N GLN A 128 5.40 -2.25 -14.98
CA GLN A 128 6.77 -2.08 -14.49
C GLN A 128 6.84 -1.10 -13.32
N ALA A 129 6.06 -0.02 -13.34
CA ALA A 129 5.96 0.91 -12.22
C ALA A 129 5.43 0.25 -10.93
N THR A 130 4.64 -0.82 -11.05
CA THR A 130 4.08 -1.55 -9.89
C THR A 130 5.00 -2.65 -9.36
N LYS A 131 5.97 -3.09 -10.18
CA LYS A 131 6.92 -4.16 -9.87
C LYS A 131 8.07 -3.65 -9.02
#